data_AF-A0A1H8Q5I7-F1
#
_entry.id   AF-A0A1H8Q5I7-F1
#
_cell.length_a   1.000
_cell.length_b   1.000
_cell.length_c   1.000
_cell.angle_alpha   90.00
_cell.angle_beta   90.00
_cell.angle_gamma   90.00
#
_symmetry.space_group_name_H-M   'P 1'
#
loop_
_entity.id
_entity.type
_entity.pdbx_description
1 polymer ?
#
loop_
_entity_poly.entity_id
_entity_poly.type
_entity_poly.pdbx_seq_one_letter_code
_entity_poly.pdbx_strand_id
1 'polypeptide(L)'
;MTTLTSAFEHSQADFFAQLERRINEKGDFPALSKSIQNIRQLIQDEGRNIAGVANAILSDFTLTQKIIKLANSGLYSKADSEVTTVSHAVVVLGLDTITNIALNIRTIDTPSAAKSEPGTVSGELEKAVLASNIARNIVAQSYVANGEEAIVCTQLHHLGRLVLVFYFPDEWARIQQIAGGDEARENDAALKVFGMTIDEISHNIAKDWQLPEKISGSVTDLTDNMNPELGSAGWLKTMANFSGKMATLLVNNISTQNLKNFIARYSGSLLLPSEIIWGSIEPIQNKTSQLAAHPELEQGNSESDRSRKRVAAGLLELSTALARGMDFKSALNIALETIHDSMRFNRVIVFFRDADQFKASLYCGNLKPETMAQLCFSKNYAADVFHLSLAQKADVFIQDVTLSRETTIPAWYRKALPDACAFILLPLISNNSKVGLIYADWKEDQTRVIRPREFSSLVMLRDYLIKALVKR
;
A
#
# COMPACT_ATOMS: atom_id res chain seq x y z
N MET A 1 -31.57 32.24 -23.12
CA MET A 1 -30.19 32.75 -23.21
C MET A 1 -30.01 33.76 -22.11
N THR A 2 -29.56 33.31 -20.95
CA THR A 2 -29.21 34.19 -19.82
C THR A 2 -27.69 34.13 -19.75
N THR A 3 -27.04 35.18 -20.21
CA THR A 3 -25.60 35.41 -20.05
C THR A 3 -25.30 35.51 -18.56
N LEU A 4 -24.77 34.41 -17.99
CA LEU A 4 -24.16 34.39 -16.66
C LEU A 4 -22.65 34.58 -16.86
N THR A 5 -22.24 35.85 -16.82
CA THR A 5 -20.86 36.29 -16.65
C THR A 5 -20.24 35.60 -15.44
N SER A 6 -18.96 35.23 -15.55
CA SER A 6 -18.22 34.42 -14.59
C SER A 6 -18.19 35.07 -13.21
N ALA A 7 -18.53 34.35 -12.15
CA ALA A 7 -18.53 34.85 -10.77
C ALA A 7 -17.13 35.29 -10.23
N PHE A 8 -16.07 35.16 -11.03
CA PHE A 8 -14.68 35.53 -10.69
C PHE A 8 -14.15 36.65 -11.58
N GLU A 9 -14.98 37.62 -11.97
CA GLU A 9 -14.54 38.78 -12.76
C GLU A 9 -13.56 39.70 -11.99
N HIS A 10 -13.29 39.48 -10.70
CA HIS A 10 -12.43 40.36 -9.90
C HIS A 10 -11.35 39.61 -9.11
N SER A 11 -10.25 39.26 -9.80
CA SER A 11 -8.93 38.96 -9.23
C SER A 11 -8.72 37.64 -8.46
N GLN A 12 -7.49 37.12 -8.54
CA GLN A 12 -6.96 35.99 -7.79
C GLN A 12 -7.29 36.05 -6.27
N ALA A 13 -7.32 37.26 -5.69
CA ALA A 13 -7.60 37.46 -4.27
C ALA A 13 -9.01 36.98 -3.87
N ASP A 14 -10.02 37.21 -4.71
CA ASP A 14 -11.41 36.82 -4.43
C ASP A 14 -11.55 35.29 -4.40
N PHE A 15 -10.81 34.58 -5.25
CA PHE A 15 -10.77 33.11 -5.22
C PHE A 15 -10.24 32.58 -3.88
N PHE A 16 -9.10 33.09 -3.42
CA PHE A 16 -8.48 32.63 -2.17
C PHE A 16 -9.29 33.01 -0.94
N ALA A 17 -9.89 34.20 -0.91
CA ALA A 17 -10.82 34.59 0.16
C ALA A 17 -12.05 33.66 0.21
N GLN A 18 -12.60 33.29 -0.94
CA GLN A 18 -13.71 32.33 -1.00
C GLN A 18 -13.27 30.93 -0.58
N LEU A 19 -12.08 30.47 -1.00
CA LEU A 19 -11.54 29.17 -0.62
C LEU A 19 -11.37 29.09 0.90
N GLU A 20 -10.77 30.10 1.52
CA GLU A 20 -10.61 30.16 2.98
C GLU A 20 -11.95 30.10 3.71
N ARG A 21 -12.94 30.88 3.26
CA ARG A 21 -14.30 30.82 3.81
C ARG A 21 -14.89 29.42 3.72
N ARG A 22 -14.81 28.78 2.54
CA ARG A 22 -15.38 27.43 2.32
C ARG A 22 -14.64 26.36 3.13
N ILE A 23 -13.32 26.48 3.33
CA ILE A 23 -12.54 25.61 4.23
C ILE A 23 -13.08 25.75 5.67
N ASN A 24 -13.30 26.98 6.14
CA ASN A 24 -13.79 27.24 7.50
C ASN A 24 -15.22 26.72 7.71
N GLU A 25 -16.09 26.81 6.70
CA GLU A 25 -17.49 26.36 6.77
C GLU A 25 -17.63 24.83 6.62
N LYS A 26 -16.95 24.25 5.62
CA LYS A 26 -17.12 22.84 5.25
C LYS A 26 -16.21 21.90 6.03
N GLY A 27 -15.05 22.41 6.49
CA GLY A 27 -13.99 21.66 7.13
C GLY A 27 -13.06 20.95 6.13
N ASP A 28 -12.08 20.22 6.65
CA ASP A 28 -11.09 19.48 5.88
C ASP A 28 -11.72 18.43 4.93
N PHE A 29 -10.93 17.98 3.95
CA PHE A 29 -11.26 16.79 3.17
C PHE A 29 -11.53 15.59 4.09
N PRO A 30 -12.40 14.66 3.69
CA PRO A 30 -12.55 13.43 4.45
C PRO A 30 -11.30 12.54 4.32
N ALA A 31 -10.90 11.89 5.41
CA ALA A 31 -9.91 10.81 5.38
C ALA A 31 -10.59 9.47 5.07
N LEU A 32 -9.85 8.49 4.59
CA LEU A 32 -10.38 7.16 4.35
C LEU A 32 -10.61 6.44 5.68
N SER A 33 -11.83 5.92 5.89
CA SER A 33 -12.20 5.17 7.09
C SER A 33 -11.20 4.05 7.42
N LYS A 34 -10.69 3.38 6.38
CA LYS A 34 -9.69 2.31 6.53
C LYS A 34 -8.37 2.79 7.11
N SER A 35 -7.89 3.96 6.71
CA SER A 35 -6.65 4.55 7.23
C SER A 35 -6.79 4.86 8.71
N ILE A 36 -7.93 5.44 9.11
CA ILE A 36 -8.24 5.73 10.52
C ILE A 36 -8.35 4.45 11.35
N GLN A 37 -9.02 3.41 10.84
CA GLN A 37 -9.10 2.11 11.52
C GLN A 37 -7.71 1.49 11.72
N ASN A 38 -6.86 1.54 10.69
CA ASN A 38 -5.50 1.01 10.76
C ASN A 38 -4.66 1.78 11.80
N ILE A 39 -4.75 3.12 11.82
CA ILE A 39 -4.08 3.96 12.82
C ILE A 39 -4.56 3.62 14.23
N ARG A 40 -5.88 3.46 14.44
CA ARG A 40 -6.45 3.07 15.75
C ARG A 40 -5.90 1.73 16.23
N GLN A 41 -5.80 0.73 15.35
CA GLN A 41 -5.22 -0.58 15.69
C GLN A 41 -3.74 -0.45 16.08
N LEU A 42 -2.96 0.29 15.28
CA LEU A 42 -1.52 0.47 15.51
C LEU A 42 -1.19 1.25 16.79
N ILE A 43 -2.08 2.15 17.23
CA ILE A 43 -1.93 2.89 18.49
C ILE A 43 -2.27 2.02 19.70
N GLN A 44 -3.19 1.05 19.55
CA GLN A 44 -3.60 0.14 20.63
C GLN A 44 -2.57 -0.97 20.92
N ASP A 45 -1.65 -1.25 20.00
CA ASP A 45 -0.56 -2.19 20.22
C ASP A 45 0.47 -1.64 21.24
N GLU A 46 0.89 -2.48 22.19
CA GLU A 46 1.77 -2.15 23.34
C GLU A 46 3.14 -1.54 22.95
N GLY A 47 3.51 -1.59 21.67
CA GLY A 47 4.77 -1.06 21.13
C GLY A 47 4.69 0.26 20.38
N ARG A 48 3.49 0.87 20.20
CA ARG A 48 3.28 2.14 19.44
C ARG A 48 4.15 2.21 18.16
N ASN A 49 3.87 1.36 17.17
CA ASN A 49 4.68 1.22 15.96
C ASN A 49 4.67 2.50 15.09
N ILE A 50 5.63 3.39 15.32
CA ILE A 50 5.81 4.68 14.61
C ILE A 50 5.86 4.48 13.09
N ALA A 51 6.61 3.48 12.61
CA ALA A 51 6.73 3.20 11.18
C ALA A 51 5.40 2.72 10.58
N GLY A 52 4.65 1.90 11.34
CA GLY A 52 3.30 1.48 10.97
C GLY A 52 2.33 2.65 10.85
N VAL A 53 2.35 3.56 11.84
CA VAL A 53 1.50 4.76 11.85
C VAL A 53 1.86 5.69 10.69
N ALA A 54 3.15 5.95 10.47
CA ALA A 54 3.63 6.73 9.33
C ALA A 54 3.12 6.14 8.01
N ASN A 55 3.25 4.82 7.82
CA ASN A 55 2.79 4.17 6.60
C ASN A 55 1.26 4.21 6.43
N ALA A 56 0.50 4.14 7.53
CA ALA A 56 -0.95 4.29 7.51
C ALA A 56 -1.38 5.72 7.12
N ILE A 57 -0.67 6.74 7.59
CA ILE A 57 -0.84 8.13 7.17
C ILE A 57 -0.49 8.30 5.69
N LEU A 58 0.68 7.83 5.27
CA LEU A 58 1.14 7.87 3.86
C LEU A 58 0.20 7.16 2.87
N SER A 59 -0.74 6.36 3.36
CA SER A 59 -1.75 5.69 2.54
C SER A 59 -3.00 6.53 2.33
N ASP A 60 -3.05 7.74 2.89
CA ASP A 60 -4.20 8.63 2.93
C ASP A 60 -3.81 10.07 2.58
N PHE A 61 -4.36 10.61 1.49
CA PHE A 61 -4.05 11.98 1.06
C PHE A 61 -4.32 13.01 2.17
N THR A 62 -5.50 12.94 2.79
CA THR A 62 -5.96 13.93 3.75
C THR A 62 -5.07 13.95 4.98
N LEU A 63 -4.73 12.78 5.53
CA LEU A 63 -3.83 12.70 6.68
C LEU A 63 -2.42 13.18 6.32
N THR A 64 -1.86 12.73 5.19
CA THR A 64 -0.53 13.19 4.75
C THR A 64 -0.49 14.70 4.61
N GLN A 65 -1.45 15.28 3.89
CA GLN A 65 -1.53 16.73 3.66
C GLN A 65 -1.60 17.49 4.99
N LYS A 66 -2.49 17.08 5.89
CA LYS A 66 -2.69 17.77 7.17
C LYS A 66 -1.48 17.66 8.09
N ILE A 67 -0.83 16.51 8.12
CA ILE A 67 0.35 16.25 8.97
C ILE A 67 1.57 17.01 8.45
N ILE A 68 1.82 16.99 7.14
CA ILE A 68 2.91 17.77 6.52
C ILE A 68 2.67 19.28 6.72
N LYS A 69 1.45 19.76 6.48
CA LYS A 69 1.10 21.18 6.70
C LYS A 69 1.31 21.58 8.16
N LEU A 70 0.88 20.77 9.13
CA LEU A 70 1.05 21.08 10.54
C LEU A 70 2.52 21.08 10.97
N ALA A 71 3.31 20.10 10.52
CA ALA A 71 4.73 20.00 10.86
C ALA A 71 5.56 21.18 10.36
N ASN A 72 5.13 21.84 9.28
CA ASN A 72 5.79 23.04 8.74
C ASN A 72 5.15 24.36 9.20
N SER A 73 4.09 24.31 10.02
CA SER A 73 3.48 25.52 10.57
C SER A 73 4.40 26.21 11.58
N GLY A 74 4.24 27.53 11.77
CA GLY A 74 5.11 28.34 12.63
C GLY A 74 5.25 27.90 14.09
N LEU A 75 4.36 27.03 14.60
CA LEU A 75 4.50 26.43 15.93
C LEU A 75 5.54 25.30 15.99
N TYR A 76 5.72 24.57 14.88
CA TYR A 76 6.54 23.36 14.82
C TYR A 76 7.78 23.52 13.92
N SER A 77 7.78 24.46 13.00
CA SER A 77 8.93 24.71 12.12
C SER A 77 10.12 25.22 12.93
N LYS A 78 11.25 24.52 12.81
CA LYS A 78 12.56 25.04 13.24
C LYS A 78 13.21 25.69 12.03
N ALA A 79 13.84 26.85 12.23
CA ALA A 79 14.29 27.74 11.16
C ALA A 79 15.16 27.09 10.05
N ASP A 80 15.79 25.95 10.31
CA ASP A 80 16.75 25.29 9.39
C ASP A 80 16.33 23.89 8.90
N SER A 81 15.10 23.41 9.12
CA SER A 81 14.70 22.07 8.63
C SER A 81 13.25 22.00 8.17
N GLU A 82 13.08 21.91 6.84
CA GLU A 82 11.79 21.61 6.20
C GLU A 82 11.39 20.14 6.41
N VAL A 83 10.12 19.91 6.74
CA VAL A 83 9.57 18.56 6.94
C VAL A 83 8.88 18.09 5.67
N THR A 84 9.56 17.25 4.88
CA THR A 84 9.05 16.73 3.59
C THR A 84 8.52 15.29 3.66
N THR A 85 8.69 14.61 4.79
CA THR A 85 8.28 13.23 5.00
C THR A 85 7.36 13.09 6.22
N VAL A 86 6.41 12.16 6.16
CA VAL A 86 5.51 11.82 7.26
C VAL A 86 6.27 11.20 8.42
N SER A 87 7.27 10.35 8.17
CA SER A 87 8.14 9.79 9.20
C SER A 87 8.84 10.88 10.01
N HIS A 88 9.36 11.92 9.34
CA HIS A 88 9.93 13.08 10.03
C HIS A 88 8.84 13.89 10.75
N ALA A 89 7.68 14.10 10.12
CA ALA A 89 6.56 14.80 10.76
C ALA A 89 6.07 14.10 12.04
N VAL A 90 6.06 12.76 12.08
CA VAL A 90 5.70 11.99 13.29
C VAL A 90 6.67 12.24 14.43
N VAL A 91 7.97 12.39 14.12
CA VAL A 91 9.00 12.73 15.12
C VAL A 91 8.83 14.16 15.62
N VAL A 92 8.55 15.12 14.73
CA VAL A 92 8.40 16.55 15.08
C VAL A 92 7.12 16.81 15.88
N LEU A 93 6.00 16.25 15.45
CA LEU A 93 4.68 16.50 16.06
C LEU A 93 4.42 15.62 17.28
N GLY A 94 5.05 14.45 17.34
CA GLY A 94 4.75 13.42 18.32
C GLY A 94 3.48 12.62 18.00
N LEU A 95 3.43 11.40 18.52
CA LEU A 95 2.36 10.44 18.22
C LEU A 95 1.00 10.86 18.79
N ASP A 96 0.96 11.55 19.93
CA ASP A 96 -0.29 11.98 20.56
C ASP A 96 -0.99 13.06 19.70
N THR A 97 -0.23 14.00 19.14
CA THR A 97 -0.73 15.01 18.19
C THR A 97 -1.31 14.35 16.94
N ILE A 98 -0.59 13.38 16.37
CA ILE A 98 -1.05 12.62 15.20
C ILE A 98 -2.32 11.84 15.50
N THR A 99 -2.37 11.19 16.66
CA THR A 99 -3.55 10.45 17.11
C THR A 99 -4.75 11.38 17.21
N ASN A 100 -4.59 12.55 17.84
CA ASN A 100 -5.66 13.53 17.96
C ASN A 100 -6.15 14.02 16.60
N ILE A 101 -5.26 14.23 15.63
CA ILE A 101 -5.66 14.61 14.27
C ILE A 101 -6.46 13.48 13.61
N ALA A 102 -5.94 12.25 13.65
CA ALA A 102 -6.56 11.09 13.01
C ALA A 102 -7.92 10.74 13.62
N LEU A 103 -8.12 10.95 14.93
CA LEU A 103 -9.37 10.63 15.60
C LEU A 103 -10.48 11.67 15.39
N ASN A 104 -10.11 12.93 15.11
CA ASN A 104 -11.07 14.03 14.94
C ASN A 104 -11.35 14.39 13.47
N ILE A 105 -10.71 13.69 12.52
CA ILE A 105 -10.96 13.93 11.10
C ILE A 105 -12.24 13.22 10.65
N ARG A 106 -13.02 13.89 9.80
CA ARG A 106 -14.19 13.26 9.17
C ARG A 106 -13.72 12.13 8.26
N THR A 107 -14.45 11.03 8.25
CA THR A 107 -14.12 9.89 7.41
C THR A 107 -15.09 9.75 6.25
N ILE A 108 -14.58 9.25 5.14
CA ILE A 108 -15.37 8.73 4.03
C ILE A 108 -15.02 7.26 3.85
N ASP A 109 -16.04 6.44 3.67
CA ASP A 109 -15.83 5.08 3.24
C ASP A 109 -15.42 5.10 1.76
N THR A 110 -14.35 4.40 1.43
CA THR A 110 -14.05 4.09 0.03
C THR A 110 -15.19 3.21 -0.47
N PRO A 111 -16.01 3.63 -1.46
CA PRO A 111 -17.03 2.75 -2.01
C PRO A 111 -16.38 1.45 -2.45
N SER A 112 -16.97 0.33 -2.03
CA SER A 112 -16.58 -0.97 -2.58
C SER A 112 -17.06 -1.04 -4.02
N ALA A 113 -16.16 -0.81 -4.97
CA ALA A 113 -16.27 -1.18 -6.39
C ALA A 113 -17.47 -0.62 -7.20
N ALA A 114 -18.34 0.22 -6.63
CA ALA A 114 -19.11 1.15 -7.46
C ALA A 114 -18.10 2.12 -8.06
N LYS A 115 -18.10 2.27 -9.39
CA LYS A 115 -17.24 3.26 -10.07
C LYS A 115 -17.47 4.61 -9.40
N SER A 116 -16.51 5.09 -8.63
CA SER A 116 -16.52 6.49 -8.21
C SER A 116 -16.57 7.31 -9.50
N GLU A 117 -17.61 8.13 -9.66
CA GLU A 117 -17.75 8.92 -10.87
C GLU A 117 -16.53 9.84 -11.02
N PRO A 118 -15.85 9.85 -12.18
CA PRO A 118 -14.75 10.76 -12.43
C PRO A 118 -15.16 12.20 -12.12
N GLY A 119 -14.28 12.96 -11.46
CA GLY A 119 -14.60 14.31 -11.02
C GLY A 119 -15.44 14.40 -9.74
N THR A 120 -15.66 13.30 -9.02
CA THR A 120 -16.14 13.32 -7.63
C THR A 120 -14.98 13.31 -6.63
N VAL A 121 -15.25 13.74 -5.39
CA VAL A 121 -14.27 13.77 -4.31
C VAL A 121 -13.69 12.37 -4.06
N SER A 122 -14.55 11.34 -4.02
CA SER A 122 -14.13 9.95 -3.85
C SER A 122 -13.29 9.46 -5.02
N GLY A 123 -13.68 9.79 -6.26
CA GLY A 123 -12.94 9.38 -7.46
C GLY A 123 -11.54 9.98 -7.52
N GLU A 124 -11.40 11.28 -7.21
CA GLU A 124 -10.09 11.92 -7.19
C GLU A 124 -9.22 11.44 -6.00
N LEU A 125 -9.83 11.14 -4.85
CA LEU A 125 -9.10 10.55 -3.70
C LEU A 125 -8.60 9.14 -4.03
N GLU A 126 -9.42 8.31 -4.69
CA GLU A 126 -9.03 6.99 -5.17
C GLU A 126 -7.90 7.06 -6.21
N LYS A 127 -7.97 8.02 -7.14
CA LYS A 127 -6.92 8.26 -8.13
C LYS A 127 -5.61 8.67 -7.45
N ALA A 128 -5.66 9.57 -6.46
CA ALA A 128 -4.49 9.96 -5.67
C ALA A 128 -3.86 8.76 -4.93
N VAL A 129 -4.68 7.88 -4.35
CA VAL A 129 -4.21 6.64 -3.71
C VAL A 129 -3.59 5.68 -4.72
N LEU A 130 -4.19 5.52 -5.90
CA LEU A 130 -3.65 4.69 -6.98
C LEU A 130 -2.29 5.21 -7.44
N ALA A 131 -2.17 6.51 -7.71
CA ALA A 131 -0.92 7.18 -8.06
C ALA A 131 0.14 6.97 -6.97
N SER A 132 -0.22 7.13 -5.70
CA SER A 132 0.67 6.89 -4.56
C SER A 132 1.20 5.46 -4.51
N ASN A 133 0.36 4.47 -4.82
CA ASN A 133 0.77 3.06 -4.87
C ASN A 133 1.70 2.77 -6.04
N ILE A 134 1.49 3.41 -7.20
CA ILE A 134 2.40 3.33 -8.34
C ILE A 134 3.77 3.88 -7.95
N ALA A 135 3.81 5.09 -7.39
CA ALA A 135 5.04 5.71 -6.91
C ALA A 135 5.75 4.79 -5.90
N ARG A 136 5.02 4.28 -4.90
CA ARG A 136 5.54 3.37 -3.87
C ARG A 136 6.18 2.11 -4.46
N ASN A 137 5.53 1.47 -5.43
CA ASN A 137 6.09 0.27 -6.07
C ASN A 137 7.37 0.58 -6.85
N ILE A 138 7.39 1.71 -7.57
CA ILE A 138 8.55 2.12 -8.37
C ILE A 138 9.73 2.48 -7.46
N VAL A 139 9.50 3.26 -6.40
CA VAL A 139 10.60 3.64 -5.49
C VAL A 139 11.16 2.46 -4.72
N ALA A 140 10.36 1.43 -4.46
CA ALA A 140 10.83 0.17 -3.88
C ALA A 140 11.79 -0.62 -4.81
N GLN A 141 11.76 -0.34 -6.12
CA GLN A 141 12.71 -0.87 -7.10
C GLN A 141 13.85 0.11 -7.41
N SER A 142 13.82 1.31 -6.84
CA SER A 142 14.80 2.37 -7.09
C SER A 142 15.87 2.41 -6.01
N TYR A 143 17.08 2.83 -6.37
CA TYR A 143 18.18 3.09 -5.43
C TYR A 143 18.14 4.52 -4.86
N VAL A 144 17.06 5.28 -5.09
CA VAL A 144 16.97 6.71 -4.74
C VAL A 144 16.41 6.84 -3.32
N ALA A 145 17.09 7.62 -2.47
CA ALA A 145 16.78 7.78 -1.05
C ALA A 145 15.46 8.54 -0.74
N ASN A 146 14.77 9.05 -1.76
CA ASN A 146 13.63 9.98 -1.61
C ASN A 146 12.26 9.26 -1.71
N GLY A 147 12.18 7.97 -1.35
CA GLY A 147 10.99 7.15 -1.58
C GLY A 147 9.72 7.68 -0.89
N GLU A 148 9.85 8.20 0.33
CA GLU A 148 8.73 8.79 1.05
C GLU A 148 8.34 10.17 0.51
N GLU A 149 9.32 11.03 0.21
CA GLU A 149 9.09 12.33 -0.43
C GLU A 149 8.36 12.14 -1.77
N ALA A 150 8.70 11.11 -2.55
CA ALA A 150 8.03 10.79 -3.80
C ALA A 150 6.54 10.52 -3.61
N ILE A 151 6.19 9.73 -2.60
CA ILE A 151 4.79 9.40 -2.29
C ILE A 151 4.03 10.66 -1.86
N VAL A 152 4.62 11.49 -0.99
CA VAL A 152 4.03 12.76 -0.54
C VAL A 152 3.83 13.71 -1.72
N CYS A 153 4.83 13.87 -2.58
CA CYS A 153 4.77 14.69 -3.79
C CYS A 153 3.69 14.18 -4.77
N THR A 154 3.60 12.86 -4.97
CA THR A 154 2.55 12.24 -5.79
C THR A 154 1.16 12.50 -5.21
N GLN A 155 0.96 12.42 -3.89
CA GLN A 155 -0.33 12.74 -3.26
C GLN A 155 -0.71 14.20 -3.46
N LEU A 156 0.22 15.11 -3.17
CA LEU A 156 -0.02 16.55 -3.22
C LEU A 156 -0.10 17.09 -4.65
N HIS A 157 0.33 16.33 -5.66
CA HIS A 157 0.03 16.62 -7.06
C HIS A 157 -1.47 16.62 -7.39
N HIS A 158 -2.28 15.87 -6.64
CA HIS A 158 -3.74 15.91 -6.80
C HIS A 158 -4.42 17.06 -6.04
N LEU A 159 -3.66 17.94 -5.36
CA LEU A 159 -4.19 18.97 -4.47
C LEU A 159 -5.16 19.92 -5.17
N GLY A 160 -4.79 20.50 -6.32
CA GLY A 160 -5.64 21.46 -7.02
C GLY A 160 -7.00 20.88 -7.41
N ARG A 161 -7.00 19.71 -8.04
CA ARG A 161 -8.24 19.01 -8.41
C ARG A 161 -9.09 18.72 -7.19
N LEU A 162 -8.52 18.17 -6.11
CA LEU A 162 -9.26 17.87 -4.89
C LEU A 162 -9.88 19.14 -4.28
N VAL A 163 -9.15 20.25 -4.25
CA VAL A 163 -9.67 21.54 -3.79
C VAL A 163 -10.86 21.99 -4.63
N LEU A 164 -10.75 21.95 -5.96
CA LEU A 164 -11.81 22.40 -6.86
C LEU A 164 -13.04 21.49 -6.76
N VAL A 165 -12.85 20.17 -6.82
CA VAL A 165 -13.92 19.18 -6.70
C VAL A 165 -14.67 19.30 -5.37
N PHE A 166 -13.94 19.52 -4.28
CA PHE A 166 -14.53 19.51 -2.94
C PHE A 166 -15.11 20.87 -2.54
N TYR A 167 -14.41 21.97 -2.76
CA TYR A 167 -14.84 23.30 -2.31
C TYR A 167 -15.59 24.07 -3.40
N PHE A 168 -15.39 23.77 -4.67
CA PHE A 168 -16.00 24.50 -5.81
C PHE A 168 -16.77 23.57 -6.77
N PRO A 169 -17.76 22.79 -6.29
CA PRO A 169 -18.41 21.75 -7.10
C PRO A 169 -19.13 22.31 -8.34
N ASP A 170 -19.74 23.49 -8.25
CA ASP A 170 -20.46 24.12 -9.37
C ASP A 170 -19.49 24.66 -10.44
N GLU A 171 -18.37 25.25 -10.01
CA GLU A 171 -17.29 25.65 -10.91
C GLU A 171 -16.61 24.43 -11.55
N TRP A 172 -16.37 23.39 -10.76
CA TRP A 172 -15.78 22.14 -11.23
C TRP A 172 -16.65 21.46 -12.29
N ALA A 173 -17.97 21.40 -12.09
CA ALA A 173 -18.90 20.89 -13.10
C ALA A 173 -18.80 21.67 -14.42
N ARG A 174 -18.64 23.01 -14.36
CA ARG A 174 -18.41 23.84 -15.56
C ARG A 174 -17.07 23.55 -16.22
N ILE A 175 -15.99 23.36 -15.44
CA ILE A 175 -14.68 22.96 -15.96
C ILE A 175 -14.81 21.63 -16.73
N GLN A 176 -15.45 20.62 -16.12
CA GLN A 176 -15.65 19.32 -16.74
C GLN A 176 -16.48 19.39 -18.03
N GLN A 177 -17.51 20.26 -18.07
CA GLN A 177 -18.28 20.51 -19.28
C GLN A 177 -17.44 21.12 -20.41
N ILE A 178 -16.60 22.11 -20.10
CA ILE A 178 -15.72 22.79 -21.08
C ILE A 178 -14.60 21.86 -21.56
N ALA A 179 -14.03 21.07 -20.64
CA ALA A 179 -12.98 20.11 -20.92
C ALA A 179 -13.51 18.90 -21.72
N GLY A 180 -14.81 18.59 -21.60
CA GLY A 180 -15.43 17.44 -22.25
C GLY A 180 -14.98 16.10 -21.65
N GLY A 181 -14.60 16.09 -20.37
CA GLY A 181 -14.03 14.92 -19.68
C GLY A 181 -12.58 14.60 -20.05
N ASP A 182 -11.91 15.46 -20.82
CA ASP A 182 -10.48 15.33 -21.12
C ASP A 182 -9.65 16.10 -20.08
N GLU A 183 -8.96 15.36 -19.22
CA GLU A 183 -8.07 15.88 -18.19
C GLU A 183 -7.01 16.85 -18.73
N ALA A 184 -6.54 16.66 -19.98
CA ALA A 184 -5.54 17.54 -20.58
C ALA A 184 -6.07 18.95 -20.86
N ARG A 185 -7.39 19.11 -20.94
CA ARG A 185 -8.07 20.38 -21.24
C ARG A 185 -8.57 21.10 -19.99
N GLU A 186 -8.40 20.50 -18.82
CA GLU A 186 -8.89 21.05 -17.56
C GLU A 186 -8.19 22.35 -17.17
N ASN A 187 -6.90 22.49 -17.45
CA ASN A 187 -6.16 23.74 -17.20
C ASN A 187 -6.72 24.91 -18.05
N ASP A 188 -6.97 24.68 -19.34
CA ASP A 188 -7.60 25.69 -20.21
C ASP A 188 -9.05 25.99 -19.81
N ALA A 189 -9.78 24.98 -19.33
CA ALA A 189 -11.14 25.14 -18.84
C ALA A 189 -11.17 25.92 -17.52
N ALA A 190 -10.27 25.64 -16.59
CA ALA A 190 -10.11 26.37 -15.34
C ALA A 190 -9.75 27.85 -15.61
N LEU A 191 -8.85 28.11 -16.57
CA LEU A 191 -8.51 29.47 -16.97
C LEU A 191 -9.75 30.27 -17.43
N LYS A 192 -10.69 29.62 -18.12
CA LYS A 192 -11.95 30.26 -18.55
C LYS A 192 -12.95 30.46 -17.40
N VAL A 193 -12.92 29.62 -16.37
CA VAL A 193 -13.90 29.65 -15.25
C VAL A 193 -13.43 30.55 -14.11
N PHE A 194 -12.13 30.49 -13.79
CA PHE A 194 -11.50 31.16 -12.64
C PHE A 194 -10.51 32.26 -13.02
N GLY A 195 -10.11 32.38 -14.29
CA GLY A 195 -9.01 33.26 -14.68
C GLY A 195 -7.63 32.73 -14.28
N MET A 196 -7.54 31.48 -13.82
CA MET A 196 -6.31 30.78 -13.43
C MET A 196 -6.40 29.31 -13.82
N THR A 197 -5.25 28.74 -14.16
CA THR A 197 -5.08 27.29 -14.36
C THR A 197 -5.16 26.53 -13.03
N ILE A 198 -5.45 25.23 -13.08
CA ILE A 198 -5.41 24.35 -11.90
C ILE A 198 -4.00 24.31 -11.32
N ASP A 199 -2.98 24.36 -12.16
CA ASP A 199 -1.57 24.41 -11.77
C ASP A 199 -1.25 25.67 -10.96
N GLU A 200 -1.67 26.85 -11.43
CA GLU A 200 -1.52 28.12 -10.70
C GLU A 200 -2.26 28.08 -9.37
N ILE A 201 -3.50 27.56 -9.36
CA ILE A 201 -4.27 27.37 -8.13
C ILE A 201 -3.51 26.45 -7.16
N SER A 202 -3.02 25.30 -7.62
CA SER A 202 -2.28 24.33 -6.81
C SER A 202 -1.01 24.94 -6.21
N HIS A 203 -0.24 25.66 -7.02
CA HIS A 203 1.00 26.31 -6.60
C HIS A 203 0.75 27.37 -5.52
N ASN A 204 -0.25 28.23 -5.73
CA ASN A 204 -0.62 29.26 -4.76
C ASN A 204 -1.13 28.67 -3.44
N ILE A 205 -1.95 27.61 -3.48
CA ILE A 205 -2.39 26.90 -2.26
C ILE A 205 -1.20 26.28 -1.53
N ALA A 206 -0.27 25.65 -2.25
CA ALA A 206 0.92 25.06 -1.64
C ALA A 206 1.78 26.12 -0.94
N LYS A 207 1.88 27.31 -1.52
CA LYS A 207 2.56 28.47 -0.92
C LYS A 207 1.83 29.00 0.32
N ASP A 208 0.52 29.19 0.25
CA ASP A 208 -0.30 29.65 1.39
C ASP A 208 -0.24 28.66 2.56
N TRP A 209 -0.09 27.37 2.26
CA TRP A 209 0.07 26.31 3.26
C TRP A 209 1.51 26.13 3.73
N GLN A 210 2.44 26.98 3.26
CA GLN A 210 3.86 26.94 3.64
C GLN A 210 4.50 25.56 3.41
N LEU A 211 4.11 24.89 2.32
CA LEU A 211 4.70 23.60 1.97
C LEU A 211 6.16 23.80 1.50
N PRO A 212 7.08 22.90 1.88
CA PRO A 212 8.47 22.90 1.42
C PRO A 212 8.60 23.02 -0.11
N GLU A 213 9.65 23.69 -0.60
CA GLU A 213 9.83 23.94 -2.05
C GLU A 213 9.81 22.65 -2.88
N LYS A 214 10.40 21.57 -2.37
CA LYS A 214 10.38 20.26 -3.04
C LYS A 214 8.98 19.73 -3.30
N ILE A 215 8.06 19.99 -2.38
CA ILE A 215 6.66 19.56 -2.45
C ILE A 215 5.86 20.55 -3.28
N SER A 216 6.01 21.85 -3.04
CA SER A 216 5.27 22.87 -3.80
C SER A 216 5.65 22.89 -5.29
N GLY A 217 6.89 22.51 -5.63
CA GLY A 217 7.32 22.34 -7.02
C GLY A 217 6.70 21.13 -7.73
N SER A 218 6.24 20.11 -6.99
CA SER A 218 5.66 18.88 -7.57
C SER A 218 4.16 18.95 -7.80
N VAL A 219 3.48 19.98 -7.30
CA VAL A 219 2.01 20.08 -7.39
C VAL A 219 1.50 20.45 -8.78
N THR A 220 2.38 20.87 -9.68
CA THR A 220 2.03 21.27 -11.05
C THR A 220 2.42 20.21 -12.06
N ASP A 221 1.86 20.29 -13.26
CA ASP A 221 2.25 19.44 -14.36
C ASP A 221 3.68 19.76 -14.85
N LEU A 222 4.30 18.77 -15.50
CA LEU A 222 5.48 18.95 -16.32
C LEU A 222 5.08 19.68 -17.60
N THR A 223 5.71 20.83 -17.84
CA THR A 223 5.71 21.48 -19.17
C THR A 223 6.45 20.58 -20.17
N ASP A 224 6.10 20.65 -21.46
CA ASP A 224 6.57 19.76 -22.55
C ASP A 224 8.09 19.49 -22.64
N ASN A 225 8.93 20.29 -21.97
CA ASN A 225 10.34 19.97 -21.74
C ASN A 225 10.48 18.86 -20.69
N MET A 226 10.41 17.60 -21.14
CA MET A 226 10.75 16.38 -20.38
C MET A 226 12.23 16.27 -19.98
N ASN A 227 12.98 17.38 -19.92
CA ASN A 227 14.31 17.41 -19.35
C ASN A 227 14.16 17.67 -17.85
N PRO A 228 14.40 16.66 -16.99
CA PRO A 228 14.39 16.89 -15.56
C PRO A 228 15.44 17.96 -15.24
N GLU A 229 15.06 19.01 -14.53
CA GLU A 229 16.04 19.79 -13.79
C GLU A 229 16.87 18.80 -12.97
N LEU A 230 18.18 18.80 -13.23
CA LEU A 230 19.14 17.92 -12.56
C LEU A 230 19.00 18.09 -11.04
N GLY A 231 18.40 17.12 -10.35
CA GLY A 231 18.24 17.18 -8.90
C GLY A 231 17.08 16.37 -8.34
N SER A 232 17.00 16.33 -7.01
CA SER A 232 15.96 15.60 -6.27
C SER A 232 14.55 16.15 -6.56
N ALA A 233 14.38 17.48 -6.62
CA ALA A 233 13.08 18.12 -6.86
C ALA A 233 12.52 17.81 -8.27
N GLY A 234 13.36 17.87 -9.32
CA GLY A 234 12.95 17.53 -10.67
C GLY A 234 12.52 16.07 -10.81
N TRP A 235 13.24 15.15 -10.14
CA TRP A 235 12.86 13.73 -10.09
C TRP A 235 11.54 13.51 -9.34
N LEU A 236 11.32 14.19 -8.21
CA LEU A 236 10.06 14.12 -7.45
C LEU A 236 8.87 14.61 -8.27
N LYS A 237 9.01 15.75 -8.97
CA LYS A 237 7.98 16.28 -9.88
C LYS A 237 7.68 15.29 -11.01
N THR A 238 8.73 14.68 -11.56
CA THR A 238 8.60 13.67 -12.63
C THR A 238 7.86 12.43 -12.14
N MET A 239 8.21 11.92 -10.95
CA MET A 239 7.53 10.78 -10.32
C MET A 239 6.05 11.08 -10.04
N ALA A 240 5.74 12.27 -9.52
CA ALA A 240 4.38 12.70 -9.25
C ALA A 240 3.53 12.76 -10.53
N ASN A 241 4.04 13.44 -11.57
CA ASN A 241 3.40 13.54 -12.88
C ASN A 241 3.19 12.18 -13.54
N PHE A 242 4.25 11.36 -13.58
CA PHE A 242 4.18 10.02 -14.15
C PHE A 242 3.12 9.17 -13.46
N SER A 243 3.13 9.15 -12.13
CA SER A 243 2.24 8.30 -11.32
C SER A 243 0.79 8.75 -11.43
N GLY A 244 0.54 10.07 -11.44
CA GLY A 244 -0.79 10.65 -11.65
C GLY A 244 -1.35 10.30 -13.03
N LYS A 245 -0.59 10.56 -14.10
CA LYS A 245 -1.01 10.23 -15.47
C LYS A 245 -1.18 8.73 -15.67
N MET A 246 -0.30 7.90 -15.12
CA MET A 246 -0.44 6.45 -15.15
C MET A 246 -1.72 5.98 -14.43
N ALA A 247 -2.05 6.55 -13.28
CA ALA A 247 -3.30 6.25 -12.57
C ALA A 247 -4.53 6.56 -13.44
N THR A 248 -4.56 7.72 -14.11
CA THR A 248 -5.61 8.08 -15.08
C THR A 248 -5.70 7.07 -16.22
N LEU A 249 -4.57 6.70 -16.85
CA LEU A 249 -4.56 5.73 -17.94
C LEU A 249 -5.05 4.34 -17.50
N LEU A 250 -4.72 3.91 -16.28
CA LEU A 250 -5.18 2.63 -15.72
C LEU A 250 -6.69 2.64 -15.44
N VAL A 251 -7.22 3.72 -14.85
CA VAL A 251 -8.67 3.86 -14.59
C VAL A 251 -9.46 3.87 -15.91
N ASN A 252 -8.90 4.48 -16.96
CA ASN A 252 -9.49 4.51 -18.29
C ASN A 252 -9.28 3.23 -19.11
N ASN A 253 -8.73 2.16 -18.50
CA ASN A 253 -8.52 0.84 -19.14
C ASN A 253 -7.76 0.92 -20.47
N ILE A 254 -6.76 1.80 -20.54
CA ILE A 254 -5.92 1.95 -21.72
C ILE A 254 -5.15 0.65 -22.00
N SER A 255 -4.97 0.32 -23.28
CA SER A 255 -4.31 -0.92 -23.70
C SER A 255 -2.89 -1.06 -23.13
N THR A 256 -2.50 -2.28 -22.78
CA THR A 256 -1.16 -2.60 -22.26
C THR A 256 -0.04 -2.03 -23.14
N GLN A 257 -0.19 -2.07 -24.47
CA GLN A 257 0.80 -1.51 -25.38
C GLN A 257 0.95 0.01 -25.21
N ASN A 258 -0.15 0.73 -25.06
CA ASN A 258 -0.12 2.19 -24.87
C ASN A 258 0.45 2.56 -23.49
N LEU A 259 0.20 1.77 -22.45
CA LEU A 259 0.83 1.94 -21.14
C LEU A 259 2.35 1.75 -21.22
N LYS A 260 2.82 0.69 -21.91
CA LYS A 260 4.26 0.44 -22.12
C LYS A 260 4.92 1.55 -22.93
N ASN A 261 4.25 2.06 -23.97
CA ASN A 261 4.73 3.20 -24.75
C ASN A 261 4.83 4.47 -23.89
N PHE A 262 3.87 4.70 -22.99
CA PHE A 262 3.92 5.81 -22.04
C PHE A 262 5.09 5.66 -21.07
N ILE A 263 5.31 4.47 -20.50
CA ILE A 263 6.46 4.17 -19.62
C ILE A 263 7.79 4.45 -20.31
N ALA A 264 7.94 4.03 -21.57
CA ALA A 264 9.18 4.21 -22.32
C ALA A 264 9.57 5.69 -22.48
N ARG A 265 8.60 6.63 -22.44
CA ARG A 265 8.87 8.08 -22.49
C ARG A 265 9.41 8.63 -21.17
N TYR A 266 9.15 7.95 -20.04
CA TYR A 266 9.52 8.39 -18.70
C TYR A 266 10.71 7.63 -18.11
N SER A 267 11.08 6.48 -18.68
CA SER A 267 12.14 5.60 -18.15
C SER A 267 13.46 6.34 -17.90
N GLY A 268 13.90 7.15 -18.88
CA GLY A 268 15.10 7.98 -18.77
C GLY A 268 15.02 8.97 -17.61
N SER A 269 13.92 9.72 -17.49
CA SER A 269 13.74 10.74 -16.45
C SER A 269 13.50 10.15 -15.05
N LEU A 270 12.96 8.93 -14.96
CA LEU A 270 12.80 8.19 -13.71
C LEU A 270 14.05 7.43 -13.29
N LEU A 271 15.08 7.39 -14.14
CA LEU A 271 16.35 6.67 -13.92
C LEU A 271 16.15 5.16 -13.71
N LEU A 272 15.15 4.58 -14.37
CA LEU A 272 14.80 3.16 -14.25
C LEU A 272 14.48 2.56 -15.62
N PRO A 273 14.92 1.32 -15.90
CA PRO A 273 14.53 0.61 -17.11
C PRO A 273 13.00 0.44 -17.21
N SER A 274 12.46 0.53 -18.43
CA SER A 274 11.03 0.40 -18.70
C SER A 274 10.45 -0.93 -18.17
N GLU A 275 11.24 -1.99 -18.16
CA GLU A 275 10.88 -3.33 -17.71
C GLU A 275 10.64 -3.37 -16.19
N ILE A 276 11.46 -2.65 -15.43
CA ILE A 276 11.35 -2.55 -13.97
C ILE A 276 10.13 -1.70 -13.59
N ILE A 277 9.92 -0.59 -14.31
CA ILE A 277 8.73 0.25 -14.12
C ILE A 277 7.47 -0.54 -14.47
N TRP A 278 7.48 -1.30 -15.57
CA TRP A 278 6.36 -2.17 -15.94
C TRP A 278 6.06 -3.24 -14.90
N GLY A 279 7.08 -3.96 -14.42
CA GLY A 279 6.91 -4.99 -13.37
C GLY A 279 6.32 -4.44 -12.07
N SER A 280 6.51 -3.14 -11.81
CA SER A 280 5.94 -2.43 -10.66
C SER A 280 4.45 -2.06 -10.85
N ILE A 281 4.00 -1.92 -12.11
CA ILE A 281 2.66 -1.44 -12.49
C ILE A 281 1.74 -2.60 -12.91
N GLU A 282 2.26 -3.63 -13.54
CA GLU A 282 1.51 -4.78 -14.05
C GLU A 282 0.59 -5.44 -12.99
N PRO A 283 1.01 -5.65 -11.73
CA PRO A 283 0.13 -6.17 -10.69
C PRO A 283 -1.05 -5.24 -10.38
N ILE A 284 -0.84 -3.92 -10.49
CA ILE A 284 -1.86 -2.90 -10.29
C ILE A 284 -2.83 -2.92 -11.48
N GLN A 285 -2.32 -2.93 -12.71
CA GLN A 285 -3.15 -3.02 -13.92
C GLN A 285 -4.05 -4.26 -13.88
N ASN A 286 -3.49 -5.44 -13.59
CA ASN A 286 -4.27 -6.68 -13.50
C ASN A 286 -5.40 -6.59 -12.47
N LYS A 287 -5.17 -5.91 -11.35
CA LYS A 287 -6.18 -5.68 -10.33
C LYS A 287 -7.25 -4.67 -10.78
N THR A 288 -6.86 -3.59 -11.45
CA THR A 288 -7.78 -2.56 -11.96
C THR A 288 -8.64 -3.08 -13.11
N SER A 289 -8.06 -3.83 -14.06
CA SER A 289 -8.79 -4.44 -15.18
C SER A 289 -9.79 -5.51 -14.72
N GLN A 290 -9.47 -6.27 -13.67
CA GLN A 290 -10.40 -7.22 -13.04
C GLN A 290 -11.61 -6.52 -12.39
N LEU A 291 -11.46 -5.27 -11.95
CA LEU A 291 -12.54 -4.46 -11.38
C LEU A 291 -13.41 -3.79 -12.45
N ALA A 292 -12.87 -3.51 -13.65
CA ALA A 292 -13.60 -2.84 -14.73
C ALA A 292 -14.50 -3.78 -15.56
N ALA A 293 -14.27 -5.10 -15.51
CA ALA A 293 -14.96 -6.08 -16.35
C ALA A 293 -16.36 -6.51 -15.84
N HIS A 294 -16.78 -6.12 -14.64
CA HIS A 294 -18.11 -6.47 -14.09
C HIS A 294 -18.70 -5.35 -13.22
N PRO A 295 -19.77 -4.64 -13.67
CA PRO A 295 -20.56 -3.77 -12.80
C PRO A 295 -21.59 -4.63 -12.05
N GLU A 296 -21.38 -4.80 -10.75
CA GLU A 296 -22.31 -5.36 -9.76
C GLU A 296 -23.05 -6.65 -10.15
N LEU A 297 -22.44 -7.79 -9.81
CA LEU A 297 -23.09 -8.98 -9.26
C LEU A 297 -21.98 -9.98 -8.93
N GLU A 298 -21.42 -9.97 -7.71
CA GLU A 298 -20.67 -11.16 -7.22
C GLU A 298 -20.71 -11.20 -5.68
N GLN A 299 -21.68 -11.87 -5.04
CA GLN A 299 -21.60 -13.32 -4.77
C GLN A 299 -20.54 -14.03 -5.62
N GLY A 300 -19.38 -14.21 -5.00
CA GLY A 300 -18.13 -14.48 -5.71
C GLY A 300 -17.97 -15.84 -6.35
N ASN A 301 -16.96 -15.93 -7.23
CA ASN A 301 -16.26 -17.18 -7.46
C ASN A 301 -14.83 -17.06 -8.04
N SER A 302 -14.03 -16.04 -7.67
CA SER A 302 -12.59 -16.08 -8.01
C SER A 302 -11.83 -17.06 -7.11
N GLU A 303 -10.81 -17.73 -7.66
CA GLU A 303 -9.98 -18.69 -6.94
C GLU A 303 -9.27 -18.08 -5.73
N SER A 304 -8.83 -16.81 -5.83
CA SER A 304 -8.31 -16.01 -4.71
C SER A 304 -9.40 -15.63 -3.70
N ASP A 305 -10.67 -15.47 -4.12
CA ASP A 305 -11.80 -15.26 -3.20
C ASP A 305 -12.21 -16.57 -2.49
N ARG A 306 -12.06 -17.73 -3.14
CA ARG A 306 -12.17 -19.05 -2.48
C ARG A 306 -11.05 -19.28 -1.48
N SER A 307 -9.80 -19.00 -1.84
CA SER A 307 -8.65 -19.06 -0.92
C SER A 307 -8.84 -18.13 0.27
N ARG A 308 -9.29 -16.89 0.04
CA ARG A 308 -9.61 -15.92 1.11
C ARG A 308 -10.75 -16.37 2.00
N LYS A 309 -11.87 -16.84 1.42
CA LYS A 309 -13.00 -17.40 2.17
C LYS A 309 -12.59 -18.62 3.00
N ARG A 310 -11.70 -19.48 2.49
CA ARG A 310 -11.15 -20.63 3.23
C ARG A 310 -10.29 -20.20 4.40
N VAL A 311 -9.35 -19.26 4.22
CA VAL A 311 -8.53 -18.78 5.35
C VAL A 311 -9.37 -18.05 6.39
N ALA A 312 -10.31 -17.21 5.96
CA ALA A 312 -11.20 -16.50 6.87
C ALA A 312 -12.15 -17.45 7.62
N ALA A 313 -12.69 -18.47 6.94
CA ALA A 313 -13.50 -19.51 7.57
C ALA A 313 -12.69 -20.33 8.57
N GLY A 314 -11.48 -20.78 8.20
CA GLY A 314 -10.60 -21.52 9.10
C GLY A 314 -10.10 -20.68 10.29
N LEU A 315 -9.89 -19.37 10.10
CA LEU A 315 -9.57 -18.45 11.20
C LEU A 315 -10.75 -18.29 12.18
N LEU A 316 -11.97 -18.18 11.65
CA LEU A 316 -13.18 -18.10 12.46
C LEU A 316 -13.46 -19.41 13.19
N GLU A 317 -13.28 -20.54 12.52
CA GLU A 317 -13.42 -21.88 13.09
C GLU A 317 -12.39 -22.10 14.21
N LEU A 318 -11.11 -21.81 13.95
CA LEU A 318 -10.03 -21.92 14.93
C LEU A 318 -10.29 -21.00 16.13
N SER A 319 -10.62 -19.73 15.92
CA SER A 319 -10.88 -18.78 17.02
C SER A 319 -12.09 -19.20 17.87
N THR A 320 -13.17 -19.66 17.23
CA THR A 320 -14.37 -20.14 17.93
C THR A 320 -14.10 -21.42 18.72
N ALA A 321 -13.36 -22.35 18.12
CA ALA A 321 -12.98 -23.61 18.76
C ALA A 321 -12.06 -23.39 19.96
N LEU A 322 -11.08 -22.48 19.84
CA LEU A 322 -10.21 -22.09 20.94
C LEU A 322 -10.96 -21.37 22.06
N ALA A 323 -11.97 -20.57 21.73
CA ALA A 323 -12.85 -19.97 22.73
C ALA A 323 -13.67 -21.02 23.52
N ARG A 324 -13.94 -22.18 22.91
CA ARG A 324 -14.63 -23.33 23.54
C ARG A 324 -13.69 -24.30 24.27
N GLY A 325 -12.40 -23.98 24.38
CA GLY A 325 -11.42 -24.81 25.12
C GLY A 325 -10.82 -25.98 24.32
N MET A 326 -10.83 -25.91 22.98
CA MET A 326 -10.15 -26.91 22.14
C MET A 326 -8.66 -27.06 22.51
N ASP A 327 -8.16 -28.29 22.46
CA ASP A 327 -6.75 -28.58 22.72
C ASP A 327 -5.84 -28.14 21.56
N PHE A 328 -4.58 -27.85 21.89
CA PHE A 328 -3.59 -27.37 20.92
C PHE A 328 -3.37 -28.31 19.73
N LYS A 329 -3.42 -29.64 19.93
CA LYS A 329 -3.17 -30.60 18.84
C LYS A 329 -4.30 -30.58 17.82
N SER A 330 -5.55 -30.50 18.29
CA SER A 330 -6.71 -30.32 17.43
C SER A 330 -6.68 -28.97 16.69
N ALA A 331 -6.35 -27.88 17.41
CA ALA A 331 -6.18 -26.55 16.83
C ALA A 331 -5.07 -26.51 15.77
N LEU A 332 -3.96 -27.21 16.01
CA LEU A 332 -2.85 -27.35 15.08
C LEU A 332 -3.28 -28.05 13.79
N ASN A 333 -4.04 -29.14 13.88
CA ASN A 333 -4.51 -29.84 12.68
C ASN A 333 -5.41 -28.96 11.81
N ILE A 334 -6.39 -28.27 12.41
CA ILE A 334 -7.26 -27.31 11.71
C ILE A 334 -6.42 -26.23 11.04
N ALA A 335 -5.41 -25.72 11.74
CA ALA A 335 -4.53 -24.70 11.21
C ALA A 335 -3.72 -25.18 9.99
N LEU A 336 -3.17 -26.40 10.06
CA LEU A 336 -2.37 -26.95 8.96
C LEU A 336 -3.21 -27.28 7.73
N GLU A 337 -4.41 -27.84 7.92
CA GLU A 337 -5.36 -28.08 6.84
C GLU A 337 -5.81 -26.76 6.20
N THR A 338 -6.12 -25.74 7.01
CA THR A 338 -6.49 -24.42 6.49
C THR A 338 -5.35 -23.80 5.69
N ILE A 339 -4.11 -23.86 6.21
CA ILE A 339 -2.94 -23.36 5.49
C ILE A 339 -2.79 -24.12 4.17
N HIS A 340 -2.80 -25.46 4.19
CA HIS A 340 -2.63 -26.31 3.01
C HIS A 340 -3.66 -25.98 1.92
N ASP A 341 -4.93 -25.96 2.28
CA ASP A 341 -6.05 -25.80 1.35
C ASP A 341 -6.26 -24.36 0.88
N SER A 342 -5.66 -23.40 1.60
CA SER A 342 -5.79 -21.98 1.27
C SER A 342 -5.03 -21.58 0.03
N MET A 343 -3.76 -21.96 -0.09
CA MET A 343 -2.87 -21.51 -1.18
C MET A 343 -2.42 -22.64 -2.10
N ARG A 344 -3.07 -23.81 -2.01
CA ARG A 344 -2.68 -25.04 -2.73
C ARG A 344 -1.21 -25.38 -2.51
N PHE A 345 -0.75 -25.27 -1.27
CA PHE A 345 0.58 -25.76 -0.95
C PHE A 345 0.66 -27.25 -1.31
N ASN A 346 1.78 -27.66 -1.87
CA ASN A 346 2.10 -29.05 -2.14
C ASN A 346 2.15 -29.85 -0.83
N ARG A 347 2.78 -29.28 0.20
CA ARG A 347 2.70 -29.76 1.59
C ARG A 347 2.85 -28.64 2.59
N VAL A 348 2.37 -28.88 3.80
CA VAL A 348 2.60 -28.06 5.00
C VAL A 348 3.21 -28.95 6.07
N ILE A 349 4.28 -28.51 6.71
CA ILE A 349 5.04 -29.30 7.68
C ILE A 349 5.27 -28.45 8.93
N VAL A 350 5.11 -29.05 10.11
CA VAL A 350 5.45 -28.40 11.37
C VAL A 350 6.67 -29.06 11.98
N PHE A 351 7.66 -28.23 12.25
CA PHE A 351 8.84 -28.58 13.01
C PHE A 351 8.63 -28.15 14.46
N PHE A 352 8.79 -29.07 15.40
CA PHE A 352 8.85 -28.74 16.82
C PHE A 352 10.28 -28.84 17.32
N ARG A 353 10.60 -27.97 18.27
CA ARG A 353 11.87 -28.01 18.98
C ARG A 353 11.89 -29.19 19.95
N ASP A 354 12.91 -30.02 19.81
CA ASP A 354 13.35 -31.06 20.73
C ASP A 354 14.61 -30.57 21.49
N ALA A 355 15.25 -31.42 22.30
CA ALA A 355 16.39 -31.06 23.14
C ALA A 355 17.53 -30.36 22.37
N ASP A 356 17.88 -30.86 21.18
CA ASP A 356 19.02 -30.36 20.38
C ASP A 356 18.69 -29.97 18.94
N GLN A 357 17.46 -30.22 18.47
CA GLN A 357 17.10 -30.10 17.05
C GLN A 357 15.66 -29.64 16.89
N PHE A 358 15.33 -29.09 15.73
CA PHE A 358 13.98 -28.96 15.23
C PHE A 358 13.67 -30.17 14.35
N LYS A 359 12.62 -30.92 14.68
CA LYS A 359 12.21 -32.11 13.92
C LYS A 359 10.81 -31.94 13.40
N ALA A 360 10.59 -32.32 12.14
CA ALA A 360 9.25 -32.44 11.59
C ALA A 360 8.44 -33.42 12.45
N SER A 361 7.22 -33.04 12.78
CA SER A 361 6.35 -33.79 13.69
C SER A 361 4.99 -34.08 13.08
N LEU A 362 4.45 -33.13 12.32
CA LEU A 362 3.15 -33.22 11.66
C LEU A 362 3.26 -32.62 10.26
N TYR A 363 2.48 -33.17 9.32
CA TYR A 363 2.37 -32.63 7.98
C TYR A 363 0.96 -32.81 7.40
N CYS A 364 0.63 -31.97 6.44
CA CYS A 364 -0.53 -32.08 5.57
C CYS A 364 -0.06 -32.01 4.11
N GLY A 365 -0.71 -32.72 3.20
CA GLY A 365 -0.36 -32.73 1.78
C GLY A 365 0.61 -33.83 1.36
N ASN A 366 1.26 -33.62 0.21
CA ASN A 366 2.02 -34.64 -0.49
C ASN A 366 3.43 -34.79 0.10
N LEU A 367 3.64 -35.71 1.05
CA LEU A 367 4.96 -36.05 1.59
C LEU A 367 5.05 -37.56 1.84
N LYS A 368 6.17 -38.18 1.43
CA LYS A 368 6.42 -39.61 1.73
C LYS A 368 6.76 -39.79 3.22
N PRO A 369 6.17 -40.77 3.93
CA PRO A 369 6.41 -40.97 5.36
C PRO A 369 7.90 -41.16 5.71
N GLU A 370 8.65 -41.81 4.83
CA GLU A 370 10.09 -42.08 4.97
C GLU A 370 10.96 -40.81 4.87
N THR A 371 10.48 -39.77 4.19
CA THR A 371 11.15 -38.46 4.12
C THR A 371 11.01 -37.69 5.44
N MET A 372 9.96 -37.95 6.22
CA MET A 372 9.66 -37.21 7.46
C MET A 372 10.79 -37.32 8.49
N ALA A 373 11.42 -38.50 8.61
CA ALA A 373 12.55 -38.72 9.50
C ALA A 373 13.82 -37.94 9.11
N GLN A 374 13.93 -37.50 7.86
CA GLN A 374 15.08 -36.76 7.33
C GLN A 374 14.91 -35.24 7.47
N LEU A 375 13.69 -34.78 7.81
CA LEU A 375 13.36 -33.38 7.99
C LEU A 375 13.67 -32.93 9.42
N CYS A 376 14.95 -32.69 9.66
CA CYS A 376 15.42 -32.11 10.91
C CYS A 376 16.59 -31.14 10.68
N PHE A 377 16.74 -30.18 11.59
CA PHE A 377 17.87 -29.27 11.60
C PHE A 377 18.30 -28.91 13.03
N SER A 378 19.56 -28.52 13.20
CA SER A 378 20.15 -28.21 14.50
C SER A 378 19.44 -27.04 15.19
N LYS A 379 19.47 -26.99 16.53
CA LYS A 379 19.12 -25.75 17.26
C LYS A 379 20.19 -24.67 17.15
N ASN A 380 21.44 -25.08 16.87
CA ASN A 380 22.58 -24.19 16.79
C ASN A 380 22.50 -23.40 15.50
N TYR A 381 22.65 -22.08 15.61
CA TYR A 381 22.51 -21.19 14.48
C TYR A 381 23.48 -21.53 13.34
N ALA A 382 22.93 -21.68 12.15
CA ALA A 382 23.67 -21.60 10.89
C ALA A 382 23.14 -20.40 10.08
N ALA A 383 23.95 -19.86 9.17
CA ALA A 383 23.59 -18.70 8.36
C ALA A 383 22.65 -19.05 7.20
N ASP A 384 21.54 -19.74 7.50
CA ASP A 384 20.52 -20.17 6.55
C ASP A 384 19.14 -19.58 6.87
N VAL A 385 18.22 -19.69 5.91
CA VAL A 385 16.89 -19.07 6.00
C VAL A 385 16.01 -19.63 7.12
N PHE A 386 16.18 -20.89 7.52
CA PHE A 386 15.40 -21.50 8.60
C PHE A 386 15.82 -20.92 9.96
N HIS A 387 17.13 -20.83 10.18
CA HIS A 387 17.68 -20.20 11.37
C HIS A 387 17.44 -18.69 11.41
N LEU A 388 17.53 -18.00 10.27
CA LEU A 388 17.25 -16.57 10.15
C LEU A 388 15.79 -16.25 10.48
N SER A 389 14.83 -17.03 9.95
CA SER A 389 13.40 -16.87 10.28
C SER A 389 13.16 -16.99 11.79
N LEU A 390 13.72 -18.02 12.42
CA LEU A 390 13.59 -18.25 13.87
C LEU A 390 14.34 -17.21 14.71
N ALA A 391 15.50 -16.73 14.27
CA ALA A 391 16.33 -15.76 15.00
C ALA A 391 15.73 -14.36 14.94
N GLN A 392 15.28 -13.93 13.76
CA GLN A 392 14.71 -12.61 13.53
C GLN A 392 13.20 -12.55 13.80
N LYS A 393 12.58 -13.68 14.15
CA LYS A 393 11.12 -13.79 14.32
C LYS A 393 10.36 -13.35 13.06
N ALA A 394 10.98 -13.57 11.91
CA ALA A 394 10.52 -13.06 10.64
C ALA A 394 9.82 -14.17 9.86
N ASP A 395 8.63 -13.84 9.35
CA ASP A 395 7.96 -14.64 8.34
C ASP A 395 8.71 -14.52 7.03
N VAL A 396 9.10 -15.66 6.46
CA VAL A 396 9.90 -15.68 5.24
C VAL A 396 9.08 -16.23 4.10
N PHE A 397 9.22 -15.62 2.92
CA PHE A 397 8.76 -16.18 1.65
C PHE A 397 9.92 -16.26 0.67
N ILE A 398 10.30 -17.48 0.31
CA ILE A 398 11.25 -17.78 -0.77
C ILE A 398 10.46 -18.05 -2.05
N GLN A 399 10.58 -17.13 -3.00
CA GLN A 399 9.88 -17.19 -4.29
C GLN A 399 10.52 -18.17 -5.28
N ASP A 400 11.83 -18.38 -5.16
CA ASP A 400 12.55 -19.31 -6.02
C ASP A 400 13.76 -19.92 -5.30
N VAL A 401 13.69 -21.23 -5.07
CA VAL A 401 14.73 -22.04 -4.43
C VAL A 401 15.95 -22.24 -5.34
N THR A 402 15.78 -22.20 -6.67
CA THR A 402 16.85 -22.38 -7.65
C THR A 402 17.70 -21.12 -7.82
N LEU A 403 17.08 -19.94 -7.75
CA LEU A 403 17.77 -18.64 -7.82
C LEU A 403 18.43 -18.23 -6.51
N SER A 404 18.11 -18.91 -5.40
CA SER A 404 18.69 -18.64 -4.08
C SER A 404 20.11 -19.19 -3.96
N ARG A 405 21.03 -18.41 -3.37
CA ARG A 405 22.43 -18.82 -3.11
C ARG A 405 22.46 -20.17 -2.37
N GLU A 406 23.45 -21.01 -2.68
CA GLU A 406 23.62 -22.33 -2.05
C GLU A 406 23.70 -22.25 -0.52
N THR A 407 24.29 -21.19 0.02
CA THR A 407 24.42 -20.97 1.46
C THR A 407 23.14 -20.53 2.15
N THR A 408 22.16 -19.96 1.41
CA THR A 408 20.89 -19.47 1.97
C THR A 408 19.91 -20.61 2.25
N ILE A 409 19.91 -21.64 1.40
CA ILE A 409 19.01 -22.79 1.48
C ILE A 409 19.80 -24.02 1.94
N PRO A 410 19.50 -24.63 3.10
CA PRO A 410 20.29 -25.72 3.64
C PRO A 410 20.43 -26.94 2.70
N ALA A 411 21.59 -27.59 2.72
CA ALA A 411 21.83 -28.80 1.93
C ALA A 411 20.88 -29.96 2.30
N TRP A 412 20.56 -30.11 3.59
CA TRP A 412 19.60 -31.13 4.06
C TRP A 412 18.22 -30.91 3.42
N TYR A 413 17.81 -29.65 3.27
CA TYR A 413 16.53 -29.26 2.69
C TYR A 413 16.48 -29.64 1.21
N ARG A 414 17.51 -29.25 0.43
CA ARG A 414 17.57 -29.57 -1.01
C ARG A 414 17.60 -31.07 -1.27
N LYS A 415 18.21 -31.85 -0.37
CA LYS A 415 18.24 -33.31 -0.44
C LYS A 415 16.88 -33.94 -0.10
N ALA A 416 16.22 -33.45 0.95
CA ALA A 416 14.98 -34.03 1.45
C ALA A 416 13.75 -33.63 0.61
N LEU A 417 13.74 -32.42 0.06
CA LEU A 417 12.61 -31.81 -0.67
C LEU A 417 13.07 -31.24 -2.03
N PRO A 418 13.52 -32.09 -2.97
CA PRO A 418 14.06 -31.63 -4.25
C PRO A 418 12.98 -31.05 -5.19
N ASP A 419 11.71 -31.36 -4.95
CA ASP A 419 10.58 -30.90 -5.75
C ASP A 419 10.02 -29.52 -5.33
N ALA A 420 10.52 -28.96 -4.23
CA ALA A 420 10.08 -27.68 -3.70
C ALA A 420 10.75 -26.51 -4.44
N CYS A 421 9.96 -25.74 -5.20
CA CYS A 421 10.47 -24.62 -6.00
C CYS A 421 10.32 -23.25 -5.31
N ALA A 422 9.38 -23.13 -4.38
CA ALA A 422 9.10 -21.93 -3.58
C ALA A 422 8.53 -22.36 -2.23
N PHE A 423 8.75 -21.61 -1.15
CA PHE A 423 8.20 -21.94 0.16
C PHE A 423 8.07 -20.74 1.09
N ILE A 424 7.24 -20.90 2.12
CA ILE A 424 7.12 -19.98 3.24
C ILE A 424 7.60 -20.62 4.54
N LEU A 425 8.09 -19.79 5.46
CA LEU A 425 8.43 -20.15 6.83
C LEU A 425 7.70 -19.22 7.80
N LEU A 426 6.96 -19.81 8.73
CA LEU A 426 6.20 -19.11 9.75
C LEU A 426 6.68 -19.56 11.14
N PRO A 427 7.53 -18.78 11.83
CA PRO A 427 8.15 -19.21 13.09
C PRO A 427 7.13 -19.26 14.23
N LEU A 428 7.12 -20.37 14.97
CA LEU A 428 6.27 -20.56 16.15
C LEU A 428 7.03 -20.10 17.40
N ILE A 429 6.73 -18.90 17.87
CA ILE A 429 7.43 -18.26 18.99
C ILE A 429 6.44 -17.92 20.10
N SER A 430 6.72 -18.37 21.31
CA SER A 430 5.91 -18.09 22.50
C SER A 430 6.81 -17.62 23.64
N ASN A 431 6.49 -16.49 24.28
CA ASN A 431 7.29 -15.91 25.37
C ASN A 431 8.79 -15.82 25.05
N ASN A 432 9.12 -15.39 23.82
CA ASN A 432 10.49 -15.32 23.29
C ASN A 432 11.21 -16.68 23.11
N SER A 433 10.53 -17.80 23.40
CA SER A 433 11.02 -19.15 23.16
C SER A 433 10.65 -19.63 21.75
N LYS A 434 11.63 -20.19 21.05
CA LYS A 434 11.45 -20.82 19.72
C LYS A 434 10.83 -22.19 19.91
N VAL A 435 9.51 -22.27 19.77
CA VAL A 435 8.72 -23.50 19.96
C VAL A 435 8.82 -24.40 18.72
N GLY A 436 8.83 -23.79 17.54
CA GLY A 436 8.81 -24.53 16.28
C GLY A 436 8.79 -23.64 15.05
N LEU A 437 8.46 -24.22 13.91
CA LEU A 437 8.39 -23.56 12.61
C LEU A 437 7.32 -24.26 11.76
N ILE A 438 6.43 -23.50 11.13
CA ILE A 438 5.58 -24.02 10.06
C ILE A 438 6.27 -23.73 8.73
N TYR A 439 6.37 -24.76 7.91
CA TYR A 439 6.87 -24.72 6.54
C TYR A 439 5.72 -25.04 5.59
N ALA A 440 5.64 -24.37 4.45
CA ALA A 440 4.72 -24.75 3.39
C ALA A 440 5.30 -24.40 2.01
N ASP A 441 5.15 -25.27 1.03
CA ASP A 441 5.80 -25.14 -0.29
C ASP A 441 4.90 -25.33 -1.50
N TRP A 442 5.43 -24.96 -2.66
CA TRP A 442 4.87 -25.29 -3.96
C TRP A 442 5.84 -26.12 -4.77
N LYS A 443 5.28 -26.94 -5.65
CA LYS A 443 6.00 -27.59 -6.76
C LYS A 443 5.84 -26.79 -8.05
N GLU A 444 6.62 -27.17 -9.06
CA GLU A 444 6.85 -26.38 -10.28
C GLU A 444 5.58 -26.00 -11.07
N ASP A 445 4.54 -26.85 -11.02
CA ASP A 445 3.26 -26.73 -11.73
C ASP A 445 2.16 -25.96 -10.96
N GLN A 446 2.47 -25.42 -9.77
CA GLN A 446 1.51 -24.68 -8.93
C GLN A 446 1.71 -23.16 -8.98
N THR A 447 0.62 -22.41 -8.79
CA THR A 447 0.63 -20.94 -8.76
C THR A 447 1.47 -20.43 -7.58
N ARG A 448 2.58 -19.73 -7.87
CA ARG A 448 3.60 -19.29 -6.88
C ARG A 448 3.37 -17.89 -6.31
N VAL A 449 2.18 -17.32 -6.49
CA VAL A 449 1.91 -15.92 -6.11
C VAL A 449 1.12 -15.89 -4.81
N ILE A 450 1.79 -15.54 -3.71
CA ILE A 450 1.11 -15.08 -2.49
C ILE A 450 1.06 -13.55 -2.49
N ARG A 451 -0.14 -12.98 -2.38
CA ARG A 451 -0.30 -11.53 -2.17
C ARG A 451 0.06 -11.15 -0.73
N PRO A 452 0.57 -9.94 -0.44
CA PRO A 452 0.93 -9.53 0.92
C PRO A 452 -0.19 -9.71 1.97
N ARG A 453 -1.45 -9.51 1.58
CA ARG A 453 -2.60 -9.72 2.47
C ARG A 453 -2.91 -11.19 2.71
N GLU A 454 -2.71 -12.04 1.72
CA GLU A 454 -2.87 -13.49 1.84
C GLU A 454 -1.80 -14.06 2.76
N PHE A 455 -0.55 -13.59 2.62
CA PHE A 455 0.54 -13.90 3.55
C PHE A 455 0.19 -13.47 4.98
N SER A 456 -0.28 -12.22 5.14
CA SER A 456 -0.69 -11.69 6.44
C SER A 456 -1.80 -12.52 7.10
N SER A 457 -2.75 -13.07 6.34
CA SER A 457 -3.77 -13.96 6.91
C SER A 457 -3.21 -15.29 7.41
N LEU A 458 -2.19 -15.86 6.73
CA LEU A 458 -1.49 -17.07 7.22
C LEU A 458 -0.72 -16.78 8.51
N VAL A 459 -0.09 -15.60 8.58
CA VAL A 459 0.59 -15.10 9.79
C VAL A 459 -0.40 -14.95 10.95
N MET A 460 -1.59 -14.39 10.71
CA MET A 460 -2.63 -14.29 11.74
C MET A 460 -3.06 -15.67 12.24
N LEU A 461 -3.22 -16.64 11.34
CA LEU A 461 -3.63 -17.99 11.68
C LEU A 461 -2.59 -18.69 12.58
N ARG A 462 -1.30 -18.54 12.23
CA ARG A 462 -0.16 -18.92 13.09
C ARG A 462 -0.24 -18.25 14.47
N ASP A 463 -0.57 -16.97 14.54
CA ASP A 463 -0.62 -16.25 15.82
C ASP A 463 -1.75 -16.72 16.74
N TYR A 464 -2.93 -17.05 16.18
CA TYR A 464 -4.00 -17.68 16.96
C TYR A 464 -3.59 -19.05 17.50
N LEU A 465 -2.89 -19.85 16.70
CA LEU A 465 -2.34 -21.13 17.13
C LEU A 465 -1.32 -20.95 18.27
N ILE A 466 -0.45 -19.93 18.21
CA ILE A 466 0.47 -19.62 19.31
C ILE A 466 -0.28 -19.18 20.58
N LYS A 467 -1.34 -18.37 20.44
CA LYS A 467 -2.18 -17.98 21.59
C LYS A 467 -2.83 -19.19 22.27
N ALA A 468 -3.21 -20.22 21.50
CA ALA A 468 -3.72 -21.48 22.04
C ALA A 468 -2.68 -22.23 22.89
N LEU A 469 -1.40 -22.13 22.52
CA LEU A 469 -0.30 -22.73 23.26
C LEU A 469 -0.06 -22.05 24.63
N VAL A 470 -0.32 -20.74 24.73
CA VAL A 470 -0.08 -19.93 25.95
C VAL A 470 -1.20 -20.06 26.99
N LYS A 471 -2.41 -20.46 26.59
CA LYS A 471 -3.56 -20.66 27.50
C LYS A 471 -3.50 -21.94 28.34
N ARG A 472 -2.37 -22.63 28.39
CA ARG A 472 -2.15 -23.85 29.17
C ARG A 472 -1.11 -23.65 30.26
#